data_AF-A0A968RBW2-F1
#
_entry.id   AF-A0A968RBW2-F1
#
_cell.length_a   1.000
_cell.length_b   1.000
_cell.length_c   1.000
_cell.angle_alpha   90.00
_cell.angle_beta   90.00
_cell.angle_gamma   90.00
#
_symmetry.space_group_name_H-M   'P 1'
#
loop_
_entity.id
_entity.type
_entity.pdbx_description
1 polymer ?
#
loop_
_entity_poly.entity_id
_entity_poly.type
_entity_poly.pdbx_seq_one_letter_code
_entity_poly.pdbx_strand_id
1 'polypeptide(L)'
;MPVTIAIDRIEDPQAALIYPILLADKIAIILQVPGKPLAYYQTLVPRKTVETTLQKLRNNLSERGKNPQVIAEAKKVYKWSIEPLKAELDKNPQIETLVFVLDGELRNIPMAVLYDEKSQKYLMQDKYAIAISPQLTLFAPQRLEKKLKVFTGGIGEAQT
;
A
#
# COMPACT_ATOMS: atom_id res chain seq x y z
N MET A 1 -11.71 -4.84 -25.07
CA MET A 1 -10.29 -5.17 -24.88
C MET A 1 -10.08 -5.40 -23.38
N PRO A 2 -9.58 -6.55 -22.93
CA PRO A 2 -9.30 -6.75 -21.52
C PRO A 2 -8.09 -5.89 -21.14
N VAL A 3 -8.24 -5.07 -20.10
CA VAL A 3 -7.13 -4.33 -19.51
C VAL A 3 -6.35 -5.31 -18.64
N THR A 4 -5.22 -5.80 -19.14
CA THR A 4 -4.28 -6.57 -18.33
C THR A 4 -3.56 -5.61 -17.40
N ILE A 5 -4.03 -5.50 -16.16
CA ILE A 5 -3.31 -4.78 -15.11
C ILE A 5 -2.09 -5.63 -14.77
N ALA A 6 -0.90 -5.21 -15.22
CA ALA A 6 0.36 -5.81 -14.80
C ALA A 6 0.59 -5.40 -13.34
N ILE A 7 -0.01 -6.15 -12.41
CA ILE A 7 0.30 -6.02 -11.00
C ILE A 7 1.64 -6.73 -10.82
N ASP A 8 2.68 -5.96 -10.49
CA ASP A 8 4.03 -6.47 -10.31
C ASP A 8 4.00 -7.57 -9.26
N ARG A 9 4.44 -8.77 -9.63
CA ARG A 9 4.32 -9.91 -8.73
C ARG A 9 5.43 -9.79 -7.69
N ILE A 10 5.06 -9.77 -6.40
CA ILE A 10 6.08 -9.88 -5.36
C ILE A 10 6.78 -11.24 -5.52
N GLU A 11 8.09 -11.23 -5.69
CA GLU A 11 8.93 -12.43 -5.78
C GLU A 11 9.26 -13.03 -4.39
N ASP A 12 9.06 -12.25 -3.33
CA ASP A 12 9.21 -12.70 -1.95
C ASP A 12 8.07 -13.68 -1.57
N PRO A 13 8.39 -14.95 -1.26
CA PRO A 13 7.40 -15.97 -0.92
C PRO A 13 6.69 -15.74 0.42
N GLN A 14 7.17 -14.83 1.27
CA GLN A 14 6.61 -14.50 2.59
C GLN A 14 5.82 -13.19 2.59
N ALA A 15 5.66 -12.54 1.44
CA ALA A 15 5.01 -11.24 1.34
C ALA A 15 3.66 -11.31 0.61
N ALA A 16 2.62 -10.71 1.18
CA ALA A 16 1.33 -10.52 0.52
C ALA A 16 1.17 -9.07 0.05
N LEU A 17 0.80 -8.88 -1.22
CA LEU A 17 0.48 -7.57 -1.79
C LEU A 17 -0.99 -7.25 -1.54
N ILE A 18 -1.26 -6.11 -0.92
CA ILE A 18 -2.62 -5.61 -0.69
C ILE A 18 -2.78 -4.31 -1.45
N TYR A 19 -3.64 -4.31 -2.46
CA TYR A 19 -3.95 -3.14 -3.27
C TYR A 19 -5.40 -2.70 -3.07
N PRO A 20 -5.69 -1.83 -2.08
CA PRO A 20 -7.00 -1.21 -1.93
C PRO A 20 -7.21 -0.10 -2.96
N ILE A 21 -8.36 -0.14 -3.62
CA ILE A 21 -8.82 0.81 -4.64
C ILE A 21 -10.13 1.41 -4.16
N LEU A 22 -10.18 2.74 -4.06
CA LEU A 22 -11.38 3.45 -3.62
C LEU A 22 -12.27 3.83 -4.81
N LEU A 23 -13.37 3.10 -4.97
CA LEU A 23 -14.39 3.34 -6.00
C LEU A 23 -15.53 4.18 -5.44
N ALA A 24 -16.48 4.61 -6.29
CA ALA A 24 -17.54 5.53 -5.90
C ALA A 24 -18.42 5.03 -4.74
N ASP A 25 -18.73 3.74 -4.73
CA ASP A 25 -19.69 3.08 -3.84
C ASP A 25 -19.08 1.93 -3.01
N LYS A 26 -17.78 1.66 -3.19
CA LYS A 26 -17.10 0.55 -2.53
C LYS A 26 -15.59 0.73 -2.44
N ILE A 27 -14.97 -0.02 -1.54
CA ILE A 27 -13.54 -0.30 -1.56
C ILE A 27 -13.36 -1.66 -2.22
N ALA A 28 -12.64 -1.71 -3.33
CA ALA A 28 -12.17 -2.94 -3.96
C ALA A 28 -10.76 -3.24 -3.46
N ILE A 29 -10.42 -4.50 -3.24
CA ILE A 29 -9.09 -4.90 -2.78
C ILE A 29 -8.61 -6.05 -3.63
N ILE A 30 -7.46 -5.87 -4.26
CA ILE A 30 -6.75 -6.96 -4.91
C ILE A 30 -5.70 -7.48 -3.93
N LEU A 31 -5.80 -8.76 -3.59
CA LEU A 31 -4.84 -9.47 -2.77
C LEU A 31 -4.02 -10.38 -3.67
N GLN A 32 -2.70 -10.23 -3.62
CA GLN A 32 -1.77 -11.19 -4.21
C GLN A 32 -1.04 -11.93 -3.11
N VAL A 33 -1.16 -13.25 -3.14
CA VAL A 33 -0.38 -14.17 -2.30
C VAL A 33 0.55 -14.97 -3.23
N PRO A 34 1.82 -15.18 -2.86
CA PRO A 34 2.76 -15.97 -3.65
C PRO A 34 2.21 -17.37 -3.98
N GLY A 35 2.34 -17.78 -5.25
CA GLY A 35 1.87 -19.08 -5.73
C GLY A 35 0.36 -19.23 -5.88
N LYS A 36 -0.44 -18.18 -5.61
CA LYS A 36 -1.90 -18.20 -5.73
C LYS A 36 -2.40 -17.23 -6.82
N PRO A 37 -3.58 -17.47 -7.40
CA PRO A 37 -4.23 -16.50 -8.27
C PRO A 37 -4.58 -15.22 -7.50
N LEU A 38 -4.68 -14.10 -8.22
CA LEU A 38 -5.14 -12.84 -7.64
C LEU A 38 -6.55 -13.02 -7.07
N ALA A 39 -6.71 -12.63 -5.80
CA ALA A 39 -7.99 -12.64 -5.13
C ALA A 39 -8.58 -11.22 -5.09
N TYR A 40 -9.89 -11.13 -5.29
CA TYR A 40 -10.63 -9.87 -5.26
C TYR A 40 -11.59 -9.86 -4.08
N TYR A 41 -11.53 -8.81 -3.29
CA TYR A 41 -12.44 -8.54 -2.18
C TYR A 41 -13.09 -7.18 -2.38
N GLN A 42 -14.27 -7.01 -1.79
CA GLN A 42 -14.93 -5.71 -1.80
C GLN A 42 -15.72 -5.46 -0.53
N THR A 43 -15.77 -4.20 -0.14
CA THR A 43 -16.62 -3.71 0.93
C THR A 43 -17.49 -2.58 0.40
N LEU A 44 -18.81 -2.74 0.46
CA LEU A 44 -19.77 -1.71 0.02
C LEU A 44 -19.79 -0.57 1.04
N VAL A 45 -19.21 0.55 0.65
CA VAL A 45 -19.14 1.77 1.46
C VAL A 45 -18.93 2.96 0.51
N PRO A 46 -19.76 4.01 0.60
CA PRO A 46 -19.60 5.17 -0.27
C PRO A 46 -18.24 5.84 -0.10
N ARG A 47 -17.64 6.25 -1.22
CA ARG A 47 -16.33 6.94 -1.25
C ARG A 47 -16.24 8.07 -0.24
N LYS A 48 -17.26 8.92 -0.20
CA LYS A 48 -17.35 10.08 0.70
C LYS A 48 -17.26 9.66 2.18
N THR A 49 -17.88 8.54 2.55
CA THR A 49 -17.83 8.01 3.93
C THR A 49 -16.41 7.55 4.28
N VAL A 50 -15.74 6.89 3.33
CA VAL A 50 -14.34 6.46 3.50
C VAL A 50 -13.43 7.66 3.63
N GLU A 51 -13.45 8.60 2.68
CA GLU A 51 -12.60 9.80 2.68
C GLU A 51 -12.79 10.63 3.95
N THR A 52 -14.04 10.84 4.39
CA THR A 52 -14.33 11.54 5.65
C THR A 52 -13.73 10.81 6.86
N THR A 53 -13.81 9.48 6.88
CA THR A 53 -13.26 8.66 7.97
C THR A 53 -11.73 8.72 7.97
N LEU A 54 -11.09 8.62 6.79
CA LEU A 54 -9.64 8.72 6.65
C LEU A 54 -9.14 10.11 7.06
N GLN A 55 -9.83 11.17 6.64
CA GLN A 55 -9.47 12.54 7.03
C GLN A 55 -9.56 12.74 8.55
N LYS A 56 -10.62 12.26 9.19
CA LYS A 56 -10.76 12.29 10.66
C LYS A 56 -9.65 11.50 11.33
N LEU A 57 -9.37 10.29 10.85
CA LEU A 57 -8.29 9.46 11.39
C LEU A 57 -6.95 10.19 11.32
N ARG A 58 -6.61 10.77 10.16
CA ARG A 58 -5.37 11.54 9.97
C ARG A 58 -5.28 12.74 10.92
N ASN A 59 -6.36 13.50 11.04
CA ASN A 59 -6.39 14.68 11.90
C ASN A 59 -6.23 14.29 13.37
N ASN A 60 -6.99 13.29 13.82
CA ASN A 60 -6.95 12.79 15.19
C ASN A 60 -5.60 12.15 15.55
N LEU A 61 -4.88 11.55 14.59
CA LEU A 61 -3.52 11.06 14.77
C LEU A 61 -2.48 12.19 14.90
N SER A 62 -2.78 13.37 14.36
CA SER A 62 -1.91 14.54 14.43
C SER A 62 -2.07 15.31 15.75
N GLU A 63 -3.17 15.09 16.46
CA GLU A 63 -3.42 15.67 17.77
C GLU A 63 -2.54 15.01 18.85
N ARG A 64 -1.98 15.82 19.75
CA ARG A 64 -1.18 15.30 20.87
C ARG A 64 -2.09 14.72 21.95
N GLY A 65 -1.87 13.45 22.29
CA GLY A 65 -2.54 12.79 23.43
C GLY A 65 -3.29 11.53 23.03
N LYS A 66 -3.94 10.89 24.01
CA LYS A 66 -4.83 9.74 23.74
C LYS A 66 -6.17 10.26 23.26
N ASN A 67 -6.42 10.23 21.95
CA ASN A 67 -7.72 10.56 21.38
C ASN A 67 -8.50 9.25 21.10
N PRO A 68 -9.59 8.95 21.84
CA PRO A 68 -10.40 7.74 21.63
C PRO A 68 -11.00 7.64 20.22
N GLN A 69 -11.17 8.77 19.53
CA GLN A 69 -11.65 8.79 18.15
C GLN A 69 -10.65 8.12 17.21
N VAL A 70 -9.34 8.15 17.48
CA VAL A 70 -8.36 7.41 16.67
C VAL A 70 -8.74 5.93 16.55
N ILE A 71 -9.10 5.31 17.68
CA ILE A 71 -9.50 3.89 17.70
C ILE A 71 -10.81 3.68 16.94
N ALA A 72 -11.79 4.57 17.11
CA ALA A 72 -13.07 4.45 16.43
C ALA A 72 -12.94 4.55 14.90
N GLU A 73 -12.08 5.44 14.40
CA GLU A 73 -11.89 5.61 12.96
C GLU A 73 -11.02 4.47 12.41
N ALA A 74 -9.95 4.09 13.14
CA ALA A 74 -9.06 2.99 12.80
C ALA A 74 -9.79 1.63 12.70
N LYS A 75 -10.76 1.37 13.59
CA LYS A 75 -11.63 0.19 13.53
C LYS A 75 -12.44 0.13 12.24
N LYS A 76 -13.02 1.26 11.81
CA LYS A 76 -13.81 1.33 10.58
C LYS A 76 -12.94 1.02 9.36
N VAL A 77 -11.76 1.65 9.29
CA VAL A 77 -10.83 1.43 8.19
C VAL A 77 -10.34 -0.02 8.18
N TYR A 78 -9.98 -0.59 9.34
CA TYR A 78 -9.60 -2.01 9.48
C TYR A 78 -10.68 -2.96 8.93
N LYS A 79 -11.95 -2.72 9.34
CA LYS A 79 -13.09 -3.51 8.89
C LYS A 79 -13.27 -3.48 7.38
N TRP A 80 -12.97 -2.36 6.73
CA TRP A 80 -13.14 -2.23 5.29
C TRP A 80 -11.97 -2.80 4.48
N SER A 81 -10.73 -2.69 4.99
CA SER A 81 -9.51 -3.01 4.23
C SER A 81 -8.81 -4.31 4.64
N ILE A 82 -8.81 -4.68 5.92
CA ILE A 82 -8.03 -5.83 6.43
C ILE A 82 -8.95 -7.01 6.77
N GLU A 83 -10.09 -6.74 7.40
CA GLU A 83 -11.02 -7.80 7.84
C GLU A 83 -11.43 -8.76 6.71
N PRO A 84 -11.74 -8.31 5.46
CA PRO A 84 -12.09 -9.22 4.37
C PRO A 84 -10.96 -10.18 3.97
N LEU A 85 -9.71 -9.81 4.26
CA LEU A 85 -8.51 -10.55 3.85
C LEU A 85 -8.10 -11.60 4.87
N LYS A 86 -8.52 -11.49 6.13
CA LYS A 86 -8.03 -12.34 7.23
C LYS A 86 -8.19 -13.83 6.94
N ALA A 87 -9.33 -14.24 6.37
CA ALA A 87 -9.57 -15.64 6.05
C ALA A 87 -8.55 -16.22 5.05
N GLU A 88 -8.03 -15.40 4.13
CA GLU A 88 -6.98 -15.84 3.21
C GLU A 88 -5.60 -15.72 3.85
N LEU A 89 -5.32 -14.68 4.62
CA LEU A 89 -4.05 -14.54 5.36
C LEU A 89 -3.85 -15.68 6.38
N ASP A 90 -4.91 -16.11 7.07
CA ASP A 90 -4.86 -17.21 8.05
C ASP A 90 -4.60 -18.57 7.38
N LYS A 91 -5.05 -18.76 6.13
CA LYS A 91 -4.76 -19.95 5.32
C LYS A 91 -3.33 -19.98 4.79
N ASN A 92 -2.60 -18.87 4.89
CA ASN A 92 -1.22 -18.73 4.40
C ASN A 92 -0.31 -18.31 5.57
N PRO A 93 -0.05 -19.21 6.54
CA PRO A 93 0.71 -18.88 7.73
C PRO A 93 2.15 -18.41 7.45
N GLN A 94 2.71 -18.76 6.29
CA GLN A 94 4.04 -18.35 5.82
C GLN A 94 4.15 -16.85 5.49
N ILE A 95 3.02 -16.14 5.41
CA ILE A 95 3.03 -14.70 5.17
C ILE A 95 3.44 -13.98 6.45
N GLU A 96 4.53 -13.23 6.33
CA GLU A 96 5.15 -12.45 7.40
C GLU A 96 5.16 -10.96 7.07
N THR A 97 5.00 -10.58 5.81
CA THR A 97 4.99 -9.17 5.39
C THR A 97 3.71 -8.82 4.63
N LEU A 98 3.06 -7.72 5.04
CA LEU A 98 1.97 -7.11 4.29
C LEU A 98 2.51 -5.88 3.55
N VAL A 99 2.53 -5.96 2.22
CA VAL A 99 2.99 -4.89 1.35
C VAL A 99 1.76 -4.14 0.82
N PHE A 100 1.56 -2.91 1.27
CA PHE A 100 0.44 -2.09 0.85
C PHE A 100 0.79 -1.22 -0.34
N VAL A 101 -0.05 -1.30 -1.37
CA VAL A 101 -0.05 -0.35 -2.48
C VAL A 101 -1.21 0.60 -2.27
N LEU A 102 -0.95 1.76 -1.71
CA LEU A 102 -2.02 2.68 -1.31
C LEU A 102 -2.34 3.64 -2.47
N ASP A 103 -3.63 3.94 -2.68
CA ASP A 103 -4.13 4.93 -3.64
C ASP A 103 -4.94 6.03 -2.94
N GLY A 104 -4.96 7.24 -3.51
CA GLY A 104 -5.70 8.39 -3.02
C GLY A 104 -5.45 8.71 -1.54
N GLU A 105 -6.53 8.97 -0.80
CA GLU A 105 -6.48 9.32 0.63
C GLU A 105 -5.88 8.23 1.53
N LEU A 106 -5.85 6.96 1.09
CA LEU A 106 -5.24 5.88 1.88
C LEU A 106 -3.73 6.07 2.02
N ARG A 107 -3.07 6.74 1.06
CA ARG A 107 -1.61 7.06 1.12
C ARG A 107 -1.23 7.91 2.32
N ASN A 108 -2.20 8.65 2.88
CA ASN A 108 -1.98 9.57 3.98
C ASN A 108 -2.19 8.93 5.36
N ILE A 109 -2.50 7.63 5.41
CA ILE A 109 -2.82 6.92 6.65
C ILE A 109 -1.73 5.88 6.94
N PRO A 110 -1.09 5.92 8.12
CA PRO A 110 -0.18 4.85 8.52
C PRO A 110 -0.97 3.57 8.78
N MET A 111 -0.95 2.59 7.85
CA MET A 111 -1.70 1.33 7.97
C MET A 111 -1.41 0.55 9.27
N ALA A 112 -0.24 0.79 9.86
CA ALA A 112 0.16 0.26 11.17
C ALA A 112 -0.82 0.60 12.32
N VAL A 113 -1.56 1.71 12.22
CA VAL A 113 -2.51 2.17 13.25
C VAL A 113 -3.91 1.60 13.11
N LEU A 114 -4.18 0.80 12.08
CA LEU A 114 -5.48 0.15 11.94
C LEU A 114 -5.72 -0.79 13.12
N TYR A 115 -6.94 -0.82 13.63
CA TYR A 115 -7.24 -1.50 14.91
C TYR A 115 -8.22 -2.63 14.70
N ASP A 116 -7.82 -3.84 15.07
CA ASP A 116 -8.67 -5.01 15.09
C ASP A 116 -9.46 -5.04 16.39
N GLU A 117 -10.79 -4.86 16.28
CA GLU A 117 -11.69 -4.91 17.42
C GLU A 117 -11.74 -6.30 18.08
N LYS A 118 -11.56 -7.39 17.30
CA LYS A 118 -11.68 -8.76 17.81
C LYS A 118 -10.49 -9.15 18.67
N SER A 119 -9.28 -8.80 18.24
CA SER A 119 -8.04 -9.08 18.97
C SER A 119 -7.62 -7.94 19.92
N GLN A 120 -8.31 -6.80 19.85
CA GLN A 120 -8.01 -5.57 20.59
C GLN A 120 -6.59 -5.04 20.37
N LYS A 121 -6.04 -5.24 19.17
CA LYS A 121 -4.66 -4.90 18.81
C LYS A 121 -4.60 -4.00 17.58
N TYR A 122 -3.58 -3.15 17.52
CA TYR A 122 -3.20 -2.47 16.29
C TYR A 122 -2.55 -3.45 15.31
N LEU A 123 -2.62 -3.14 14.00
CA LEU A 123 -2.00 -3.96 12.96
C LEU A 123 -0.48 -4.10 13.17
N MET A 124 0.17 -3.06 13.70
CA MET A 124 1.60 -3.12 14.07
C MET A 124 1.94 -4.10 15.19
N GLN A 125 0.94 -4.51 15.99
CA GLN A 125 1.09 -5.48 17.08
C GLN A 125 0.73 -6.90 16.62
N ASP A 126 0.33 -7.06 15.37
CA ASP A 126 0.12 -8.35 14.74
C ASP A 126 1.47 -8.96 14.32
N LYS A 127 1.45 -10.20 13.84
CA LYS A 127 2.68 -10.91 13.44
C LYS A 127 3.36 -10.35 12.18
N TYR A 128 2.71 -9.42 11.48
CA TYR A 128 3.14 -8.98 10.17
C TYR A 128 4.07 -7.76 10.22
N ALA A 129 5.18 -7.82 9.49
CA ALA A 129 5.86 -6.62 9.04
C ALA A 129 4.97 -5.84 8.06
N ILE A 130 5.03 -4.50 8.12
CA ILE A 130 4.23 -3.63 7.27
C ILE A 130 5.17 -2.85 6.37
N ALA A 131 4.99 -3.03 5.06
CA ALA A 131 5.71 -2.28 4.04
C ALA A 131 4.73 -1.48 3.18
N ILE A 132 5.17 -0.34 2.67
CA ILE A 132 4.39 0.46 1.72
C ILE A 132 5.16 0.46 0.41
N SER A 133 4.51 0.00 -0.65
CA SER A 133 5.03 0.07 -2.01
C SER A 133 4.39 1.25 -2.73
N PRO A 134 5.16 2.29 -3.12
CA PRO A 134 4.66 3.36 -3.95
C PRO A 134 4.51 2.85 -5.39
N GLN A 135 3.37 2.28 -5.80
CA GLN A 135 3.22 1.89 -7.20
C GLN A 135 3.08 3.11 -8.13
N LEU A 136 4.12 3.33 -8.91
CA LEU A 136 4.14 3.37 -10.38
C LEU A 136 5.62 3.24 -10.75
N THR A 137 6.01 2.13 -11.39
CA THR A 137 7.37 1.96 -11.91
C THR A 137 7.63 3.05 -12.94
N LEU A 138 8.24 4.17 -12.51
CA LEU A 138 8.97 5.05 -13.40
C LEU A 138 10.06 4.18 -14.00
N PHE A 139 9.99 4.01 -15.33
CA PHE A 139 10.99 3.44 -16.22
C PHE A 139 12.28 3.10 -15.46
N ALA A 140 12.60 1.81 -15.30
CA ALA A 140 14.00 1.47 -15.21
C ALA A 140 14.65 2.17 -16.42
N PRO A 141 15.52 3.18 -16.27
CA PRO A 141 16.21 3.73 -17.41
C PRO A 141 17.04 2.57 -17.91
N GLN A 142 16.56 1.92 -18.98
CA GLN A 142 17.36 0.96 -19.70
C GLN A 142 18.61 1.75 -20.05
N ARG A 143 19.75 1.35 -19.46
CA ARG A 143 21.01 2.04 -19.67
C ARG A 143 21.19 2.03 -21.17
N LEU A 144 20.99 3.18 -21.81
CA LEU A 144 21.24 3.32 -23.24
C LEU A 144 22.73 3.00 -23.37
N GLU A 145 23.06 1.81 -23.85
CA GLU A 145 24.40 1.47 -24.31
C GLU A 145 24.72 2.25 -25.59
N LYS A 146 24.45 3.54 -25.59
CA LYS A 146 25.10 4.44 -26.52
C LYS A 146 26.52 4.56 -26.00
N LYS A 147 27.45 3.88 -26.68
CA LYS A 147 28.88 4.19 -26.62
C LYS A 147 29.01 5.72 -26.66
N LEU A 148 29.28 6.33 -25.52
CA LEU A 148 29.59 7.75 -25.45
C LEU A 148 30.87 7.95 -26.26
N LYS A 149 30.74 8.48 -27.48
CA LYS A 149 31.88 9.10 -28.18
C LYS A 149 32.12 10.44 -27.48
N VAL A 150 32.98 10.40 -26.47
CA VAL A 150 33.46 11.61 -25.81
C VAL A 150 34.40 12.32 -26.79
N PHE A 151 34.07 13.54 -27.18
CA PHE A 151 35.01 14.42 -27.87
C PHE A 151 35.89 15.07 -26.82
N THR A 152 37.09 14.52 -26.62
CA THR A 152 38.14 15.14 -25.79
C THR A 152 38.84 16.22 -26.64
N GLY A 153 38.13 17.32 -26.89
CA GLY A 153 38.69 18.51 -27.54
C GLY A 153 39.10 19.51 -26.47
N GLY A 154 40.27 19.31 -25.86
CA GLY A 154 40.84 20.30 -24.96
C GLY A 154 41.24 21.55 -25.75
N ILE A 155 40.68 22.70 -25.38
CA ILE A 155 41.25 23.99 -25.74
C ILE A 155 41.10 24.89 -24.52
N GLY A 156 42.23 25.11 -23.86
CA GLY A 156 42.42 26.07 -22.80
C GLY A 156 43.88 26.47 -22.87
N GLU A 157 44.20 27.35 -23.81
CA GLU A 157 45.49 28.03 -23.89
C GLU A 157 45.79 28.72 -22.56
N ALA A 158 47.02 28.56 -22.08
CA ALA A 158 47.55 29.35 -21.00
C ALA A 158 47.78 30.78 -21.48
N GLN A 159 47.10 31.74 -20.83
CA GLN A 159 47.56 33.12 -20.67
C GLN A 159 47.69 33.28 -19.15
N THR A 160 48.81 33.61 -18.52
CA THR A 160 50.01 34.38 -18.91
C THR A 160 51.19 33.88 -18.08
#